data_AF-A0A8H3LIG0-F1
#
_entry.id   AF-A0A8H3LIG0-F1
#
_cell.length_a   1.000
_cell.length_b   1.000
_cell.length_c   1.000
_cell.angle_alpha   90.00
_cell.angle_beta   90.00
_cell.angle_gamma   90.00
#
_symmetry.space_group_name_H-M   'P 1'
#
loop_
_entity.id
_entity.type
_entity.pdbx_description
1 polymer ?
#
loop_
_entity_poly.entity_id
_entity_poly.type
_entity_poly.pdbx_seq_one_letter_code
_entity_poly.pdbx_strand_id
1 'polypeptide(L)'
;MIHMKINGIFTIHDYDERIQNQQELRSMKNSKLVDFILHSLHNTKDYIESANILFATFEKIEQEDYLNNFVISTICDWPGQINLRRAITLRLNEKDNSGIPSQILSLIPMIKPFHVSLNSRETLFQIYHFFFKMIYHNLFGENKILVQKPKPRLIDLILNLTFYGWKNICNLIINRFKNIKDIEYLILIDLLDNSLPLILEIYAKLFRCGFYKGYLEGIVRIWVLFQRLQRHNYNKASLIFLSDVFYWTINKHPIIDILKNNLPIFNDYFVENFHSSLRYQTAESNTEKQIIQKAKIIDIERNDEEFKSAFINTRNTKISKVKLISLEKKVSLILLSLFDEIYHNIGKTKNNNNETFELPSFNNKIVDIRVLPLAWSTSNLPDEEKICDAENCNITNSSSNIVLICGHSYHKECLSFLNEKCEYYFNYLSKNIKTNIISLNKRSFKSLNDDKIAEITKNNNDLDDDYEDENVETLLEETEENIDNQYEIQYNIWLNYNNNM
;
A
#
# COMPACT_ATOMS: atom_id res chain seq x y z
N MET A 1 -5.15 21.50 7.47
CA MET A 1 -5.01 20.24 6.73
C MET A 1 -6.16 19.35 7.18
N ILE A 2 -7.01 18.90 6.27
CA ILE A 2 -8.31 18.30 6.61
C ILE A 2 -8.37 16.91 5.94
N HIS A 3 -8.52 15.83 6.72
CA HIS A 3 -8.92 14.50 6.26
C HIS A 3 -9.41 13.60 7.41
N MET A 4 -10.29 12.64 7.05
CA MET A 4 -11.05 11.72 7.91
C MET A 4 -10.24 10.55 8.51
N LYS A 5 -10.72 10.14 9.70
CA LYS A 5 -10.64 8.84 10.42
C LYS A 5 -9.80 7.71 9.80
N ILE A 6 -8.69 7.36 10.48
CA ILE A 6 -8.07 6.00 10.50
C ILE A 6 -7.50 5.74 11.90
N ASN A 7 -7.94 4.70 12.60
CA ASN A 7 -7.33 4.28 13.87
C ASN A 7 -6.02 3.51 13.62
N GLY A 8 -4.87 4.04 14.06
CA GLY A 8 -3.61 3.29 13.98
C GLY A 8 -2.46 3.92 14.73
N ILE A 9 -2.30 3.58 16.02
CA ILE A 9 -1.00 3.70 16.68
C ILE A 9 -0.16 2.51 16.21
N PHE A 10 0.79 2.78 15.33
CA PHE A 10 1.73 1.80 14.81
C PHE A 10 3.12 2.04 15.38
N THR A 11 3.54 1.14 16.25
CA THR A 11 4.94 1.05 16.69
C THR A 11 5.30 -0.43 16.85
N ILE A 12 5.70 -1.06 15.76
CA ILE A 12 6.77 -2.07 15.82
C ILE A 12 7.60 -1.92 14.57
N HIS A 13 8.55 -0.99 14.58
CA HIS A 13 9.66 -1.08 13.66
C HIS A 13 10.93 -0.51 14.28
N ASP A 14 11.72 -1.41 14.85
CA ASP A 14 13.16 -1.18 14.97
C ASP A 14 13.75 -1.31 13.56
N TYR A 15 13.66 -0.21 12.80
CA TYR A 15 14.32 -0.10 11.51
C TYR A 15 15.77 0.24 11.78
N ASP A 16 16.66 -0.69 11.43
CA ASP A 16 18.09 -0.55 11.11
C ASP A 16 18.68 0.85 11.39
N GLU A 17 19.79 0.90 12.14
CA GLU A 17 20.52 2.12 12.58
C GLU A 17 20.82 3.14 11.45
N ARG A 18 20.66 2.74 10.19
CA ARG A 18 20.72 3.58 8.98
C ARG A 18 19.63 4.67 8.90
N ILE A 19 18.58 4.66 9.73
CA ILE A 19 17.58 5.75 9.80
C ILE A 19 17.83 6.74 10.95
N GLN A 20 19.10 7.00 11.29
CA GLN A 20 19.44 8.13 12.16
C GLN A 20 19.30 9.48 11.43
N ASN A 21 19.57 9.53 10.12
CA ASN A 21 19.71 10.80 9.38
C ASN A 21 18.40 11.57 9.10
N GLN A 22 17.22 11.02 9.42
CA GLN A 22 15.93 11.66 9.15
C GLN A 22 14.92 11.56 10.31
N GLN A 23 15.41 11.38 11.55
CA GLN A 23 14.54 11.33 12.73
C GLN A 23 13.74 12.61 12.94
N GLU A 24 14.26 13.77 12.53
CA GLU A 24 13.57 15.07 12.66
C GLU A 24 12.25 15.11 11.87
N LEU A 25 12.18 14.44 10.71
CA LEU A 25 10.98 14.33 9.87
C LEU A 25 9.90 13.40 10.46
N ARG A 26 10.22 12.70 11.57
CA ARG A 26 9.26 11.94 12.38
C ARG A 26 8.73 12.74 13.57
N SER A 27 9.26 13.95 13.79
CA SER A 27 8.90 14.80 14.92
C SER A 27 7.91 15.88 14.51
N MET A 28 7.04 16.28 15.44
CA MET A 28 6.12 17.40 15.25
C MET A 28 6.81 18.77 15.40
N LYS A 29 8.14 18.79 15.63
CA LYS A 29 8.90 20.01 15.96
C LYS A 29 8.83 21.06 14.84
N ASN A 30 8.85 20.60 13.59
CA ASN A 30 8.83 21.45 12.41
C ASN A 30 7.42 21.63 11.81
N SER A 31 6.38 21.28 12.58
CA SER A 31 4.98 21.43 12.19
C SER A 31 4.30 22.45 13.10
N LYS A 32 3.29 23.14 12.58
CA LYS A 32 2.46 24.08 13.35
C LYS A 32 1.01 23.89 12.92
N LEU A 33 0.10 23.71 13.88
CA LEU A 33 -1.32 23.79 13.59
C LEU A 33 -1.67 25.24 13.21
N VAL A 34 -2.19 25.40 11.99
CA VAL A 34 -2.67 26.69 11.49
C VAL A 34 -4.10 26.92 11.95
N ASP A 35 -4.96 25.93 11.74
CA ASP A 35 -6.34 25.93 12.24
C ASP A 35 -6.88 24.49 12.33
N PHE A 36 -7.96 24.30 13.09
CA PHE A 36 -8.70 23.04 13.20
C PHE A 36 -10.21 23.29 13.07
N ILE A 37 -10.81 22.71 12.05
CA ILE A 37 -12.20 23.00 11.64
C ILE A 37 -12.92 21.68 11.43
N LEU A 38 -14.16 21.60 11.92
CA LEU A 38 -15.03 20.47 11.62
C LEU A 38 -15.73 20.72 10.28
N HIS A 39 -15.44 19.88 9.28
CA HIS A 39 -16.07 19.97 7.97
C HIS A 39 -16.25 18.57 7.36
N SER A 40 -17.37 18.36 6.67
CA SER A 40 -17.74 17.09 6.02
C SER A 40 -16.74 16.56 4.98
N LEU A 41 -16.14 17.44 4.16
CA LEU A 41 -15.24 17.08 3.06
C LEU A 41 -15.78 15.98 2.11
N HIS A 42 -17.07 15.98 1.80
CA HIS A 42 -17.65 14.93 0.98
C HIS A 42 -17.60 15.26 -0.52
N ASN A 43 -17.71 16.53 -0.88
CA ASN A 43 -17.85 16.97 -2.26
C ASN A 43 -16.93 18.15 -2.60
N THR A 44 -16.89 18.56 -3.86
CA THR A 44 -16.00 19.64 -4.32
C THR A 44 -16.27 20.99 -3.64
N LYS A 45 -17.53 21.33 -3.34
CA LYS A 45 -17.89 22.56 -2.62
C LYS A 45 -17.31 22.58 -1.22
N ASP A 46 -17.41 21.46 -0.50
CA ASP A 46 -16.84 21.34 0.85
C ASP A 46 -15.32 21.58 0.86
N TYR A 47 -14.62 21.10 -0.18
CA TYR A 47 -13.17 21.34 -0.34
C TYR A 47 -12.85 22.77 -0.74
N ILE A 48 -13.69 23.43 -1.54
CA ILE A 48 -13.53 24.85 -1.89
C ILE A 48 -13.73 25.71 -0.63
N GLU A 49 -14.78 25.46 0.15
CA GLU A 49 -15.03 26.17 1.41
C GLU A 49 -13.86 26.00 2.38
N SER A 50 -13.38 24.77 2.55
CA SER A 50 -12.18 24.46 3.33
C SER A 50 -10.93 25.19 2.83
N ALA A 51 -10.73 25.27 1.52
CA ALA A 51 -9.61 26.00 0.92
C ALA A 51 -9.73 27.51 1.14
N ASN A 52 -10.94 28.07 1.10
CA ASN A 52 -11.16 29.50 1.36
C ASN A 52 -10.77 29.88 2.79
N ILE A 53 -11.04 29.01 3.77
CA ILE A 53 -10.61 29.24 5.15
C ILE A 53 -9.09 29.21 5.25
N LEU A 54 -8.44 28.28 4.53
CA LEU A 54 -6.98 28.23 4.43
C LEU A 54 -6.42 29.55 3.87
N PHE A 55 -6.98 30.04 2.74
CA PHE A 55 -6.52 31.27 2.10
C PHE A 55 -6.68 32.48 3.02
N ALA A 56 -7.84 32.64 3.64
CA ALA A 56 -8.08 33.72 4.61
C ALA A 56 -7.15 33.65 5.83
N THR A 57 -6.68 32.46 6.19
CA THR A 57 -5.70 32.28 7.27
C THR A 57 -4.29 32.65 6.82
N PHE A 58 -3.90 32.28 5.59
CA PHE A 58 -2.61 32.70 5.02
C PHE A 58 -2.54 34.21 4.83
N GLU A 59 -3.60 34.86 4.34
CA GLU A 59 -3.65 36.34 4.22
C GLU A 59 -3.48 37.06 5.57
N LYS A 60 -3.84 36.41 6.69
CA LYS A 60 -3.67 36.97 8.04
C LYS A 60 -2.27 36.72 8.62
N ILE A 61 -1.65 35.60 8.27
CA ILE A 61 -0.38 35.15 8.89
C ILE A 61 0.82 35.56 8.04
N GLU A 62 0.70 35.44 6.73
CA GLU A 62 1.69 35.81 5.73
C GLU A 62 1.26 37.12 5.05
N GLN A 63 2.18 37.85 4.43
CA GLN A 63 1.86 39.07 3.69
C GLN A 63 0.79 38.78 2.60
N GLU A 64 -0.07 39.77 2.28
CA GLU A 64 -1.22 39.64 1.36
C GLU A 64 -0.87 39.02 -0.01
N ASP A 65 0.41 39.02 -0.41
CA ASP A 65 0.91 38.50 -1.68
C ASP A 65 1.51 37.08 -1.66
N TYR A 66 1.45 36.34 -0.54
CA TYR A 66 2.08 35.01 -0.47
C TYR A 66 1.52 34.05 -1.54
N LEU A 67 0.20 33.92 -1.63
CA LEU A 67 -0.45 33.00 -2.58
C LEU A 67 -0.31 33.43 -4.05
N ASN A 68 0.07 34.69 -4.30
CA ASN A 68 0.37 35.20 -5.64
C ASN A 68 1.76 34.77 -6.12
N ASN A 69 2.69 34.50 -5.20
CA ASN A 69 4.10 34.20 -5.50
C ASN A 69 4.50 32.75 -5.21
N PHE A 70 3.73 32.04 -4.39
CA PHE A 70 4.07 30.70 -3.91
C PHE A 70 2.96 29.69 -4.19
N VAL A 71 3.37 28.42 -4.19
CA VAL A 71 2.49 27.28 -4.39
C VAL A 71 2.52 26.41 -3.14
N ILE A 72 1.36 25.90 -2.75
CA ILE A 72 1.18 25.05 -1.58
C ILE A 72 0.94 23.62 -2.06
N SER A 73 1.86 22.71 -1.72
CA SER A 73 1.63 21.28 -1.91
C SER A 73 0.64 20.78 -0.89
N THR A 74 -0.54 20.36 -1.37
CA THR A 74 -1.62 19.85 -0.54
C THR A 74 -1.58 18.32 -0.55
N ILE A 75 -1.03 17.74 0.51
CA ILE A 75 -0.95 16.28 0.66
C ILE A 75 -2.32 15.75 1.12
N CYS A 76 -3.06 15.08 0.23
CA CYS A 76 -4.44 14.65 0.48
C CYS A 76 -4.71 13.21 0.02
N ASP A 77 -5.64 12.53 0.71
CA ASP A 77 -6.17 11.23 0.26
C ASP A 77 -7.32 11.47 -0.74
N TRP A 78 -7.87 10.42 -1.33
CA TRP A 78 -9.21 10.42 -1.87
C TRP A 78 -10.24 10.73 -0.75
N PRO A 79 -11.26 11.58 -0.97
CA PRO A 79 -11.59 12.26 -2.23
C PRO A 79 -10.88 13.61 -2.45
N GLY A 80 -10.02 14.07 -1.54
CA GLY A 80 -9.29 15.33 -1.66
C GLY A 80 -8.43 15.43 -2.92
N GLN A 81 -7.83 14.33 -3.36
CA GLN A 81 -7.14 14.23 -4.64
C GLN A 81 -8.02 14.67 -5.82
N ILE A 82 -9.28 14.23 -5.87
CA ILE A 82 -10.16 14.49 -7.01
C ILE A 82 -10.89 15.82 -6.87
N ASN A 83 -11.36 16.15 -5.67
CA ASN A 83 -12.18 17.33 -5.42
C ASN A 83 -11.37 18.61 -5.61
N LEU A 84 -10.13 18.69 -5.08
CA LEU A 84 -9.28 19.86 -5.30
C LEU A 84 -8.89 20.01 -6.78
N ARG A 85 -8.56 18.90 -7.46
CA ARG A 85 -8.23 18.93 -8.90
C ARG A 85 -9.40 19.36 -9.75
N ARG A 86 -10.61 18.92 -9.41
CA ARG A 86 -11.84 19.39 -10.05
C ARG A 86 -12.05 20.88 -9.85
N ALA A 87 -11.88 21.39 -8.63
CA ALA A 87 -11.97 22.83 -8.36
C ALA A 87 -10.96 23.64 -9.20
N ILE A 88 -9.71 23.18 -9.26
CA ILE A 88 -8.65 23.78 -10.11
C ILE A 88 -9.05 23.73 -11.59
N THR A 89 -9.55 22.59 -12.07
CA THR A 89 -9.95 22.39 -13.47
C THR A 89 -11.08 23.32 -13.86
N LEU A 90 -12.12 23.43 -13.03
CA LEU A 90 -13.25 24.33 -13.27
C LEU A 90 -12.80 25.80 -13.26
N ARG A 91 -11.94 26.18 -12.30
CA ARG A 91 -11.36 27.54 -12.27
C ARG A 91 -10.55 27.87 -13.53
N LEU A 92 -9.74 26.93 -14.03
CA LEU A 92 -8.95 27.14 -15.25
C LEU A 92 -9.83 27.29 -16.50
N ASN A 93 -10.89 26.49 -16.61
CA ASN A 93 -11.75 26.46 -17.80
C ASN A 93 -12.75 27.60 -17.84
N GLU A 94 -13.41 27.91 -16.72
CA GLU A 94 -14.50 28.87 -16.65
C GLU A 94 -14.06 30.24 -16.10
N LYS A 95 -12.81 30.35 -15.61
CA LYS A 95 -12.27 31.58 -14.98
C LYS A 95 -13.21 32.06 -13.86
N ASP A 96 -13.52 33.36 -13.85
CA ASP A 96 -14.40 33.98 -12.84
C ASP A 96 -15.84 33.47 -12.89
N ASN A 97 -16.30 32.92 -14.02
CA ASN A 97 -17.64 32.35 -14.14
C ASN A 97 -17.83 31.08 -13.29
N SER A 98 -16.74 30.41 -12.89
CA SER A 98 -16.82 29.24 -12.01
C SER A 98 -17.31 29.55 -10.60
N GLY A 99 -17.21 30.81 -10.16
CA GLY A 99 -17.42 31.21 -8.77
C GLY A 99 -16.34 30.69 -7.79
N ILE A 100 -15.27 30.07 -8.30
CA ILE A 100 -14.15 29.57 -7.49
C ILE A 100 -13.07 30.67 -7.41
N PRO A 101 -12.48 30.94 -6.22
CA PRO A 101 -11.40 31.92 -6.09
C PRO A 101 -10.14 31.56 -6.87
N SER A 102 -9.39 32.56 -7.36
CA SER A 102 -8.15 32.34 -8.12
C SER A 102 -7.05 31.68 -7.28
N GLN A 103 -7.05 31.90 -5.97
CA GLN A 103 -6.12 31.31 -4.99
C GLN A 103 -6.12 29.78 -5.03
N ILE A 104 -7.20 29.13 -5.52
CA ILE A 104 -7.23 27.67 -5.68
C ILE A 104 -6.13 27.16 -6.61
N LEU A 105 -5.68 27.99 -7.57
CA LEU A 105 -4.63 27.65 -8.51
C LEU A 105 -3.25 27.59 -7.85
N SER A 106 -3.10 28.15 -6.65
CA SER A 106 -1.88 28.07 -5.85
C SER A 106 -1.77 26.74 -5.09
N LEU A 107 -2.74 25.83 -5.20
CA LEU A 107 -2.68 24.50 -4.59
C LEU A 107 -2.18 23.45 -5.60
N ILE A 108 -1.26 22.58 -5.17
CA ILE A 108 -0.87 21.36 -5.89
C ILE A 108 -1.29 20.14 -5.05
N PRO A 109 -2.40 19.47 -5.38
CA PRO A 109 -2.77 18.22 -4.72
C PRO A 109 -1.72 17.13 -4.97
N MET A 110 -1.26 16.45 -3.92
CA MET A 110 -0.24 15.40 -4.03
C MET A 110 -0.63 14.18 -3.20
N ILE A 111 -0.35 12.98 -3.73
CA ILE A 111 -0.76 11.72 -3.11
C ILE A 111 -0.11 11.58 -1.72
N LYS A 112 -0.89 11.10 -0.74
CA LYS A 112 -0.44 10.78 0.62
C LYS A 112 0.46 9.53 0.66
N PRO A 113 1.79 9.65 0.81
CA PRO A 113 2.70 8.51 0.73
C PRO A 113 2.47 7.48 1.84
N PHE A 114 2.10 7.92 3.05
CA PHE A 114 1.77 7.02 4.14
C PHE A 114 0.48 6.23 3.86
N HIS A 115 -0.56 6.88 3.31
CA HIS A 115 -1.79 6.19 2.96
C HIS A 115 -1.62 5.21 1.81
N VAL A 116 -0.74 5.49 0.84
CA VAL A 116 -0.38 4.50 -0.18
C VAL A 116 0.15 3.22 0.48
N SER A 117 0.99 3.35 1.50
CA SER A 117 1.48 2.21 2.28
C SER A 117 0.37 1.52 3.08
N LEU A 118 -0.47 2.27 3.79
CA LEU A 118 -1.56 1.68 4.59
C LEU A 118 -2.56 0.93 3.72
N ASN A 119 -3.05 1.58 2.66
CA ASN A 119 -4.02 1.00 1.74
C ASN A 119 -3.46 -0.23 1.04
N SER A 120 -2.18 -0.22 0.66
CA SER A 120 -1.58 -1.39 0.01
C SER A 120 -1.42 -2.57 0.98
N ARG A 121 -1.03 -2.33 2.24
CA ARG A 121 -0.97 -3.36 3.30
C ARG A 121 -2.33 -3.95 3.61
N GLU A 122 -3.33 -3.11 3.85
CA GLU A 122 -4.69 -3.55 4.15
C GLU A 122 -5.30 -4.32 2.98
N THR A 123 -5.16 -3.80 1.75
CA THR A 123 -5.70 -4.46 0.55
C THR A 123 -5.05 -5.82 0.32
N LEU A 124 -3.72 -5.91 0.44
CA LEU A 124 -3.02 -7.17 0.26
C LEU A 124 -3.45 -8.18 1.33
N PHE A 125 -3.55 -7.74 2.60
CA PHE A 125 -3.99 -8.60 3.69
C PHE A 125 -5.42 -9.12 3.48
N GLN A 126 -6.35 -8.27 3.05
CA GLN A 126 -7.75 -8.64 2.81
C GLN A 126 -7.90 -9.59 1.62
N ILE A 127 -7.21 -9.35 0.51
CA ILE A 127 -7.29 -10.20 -0.68
C ILE A 127 -6.66 -11.57 -0.42
N TYR A 128 -5.53 -11.61 0.28
CA TYR A 128 -4.85 -12.85 0.67
C TYR A 128 -5.22 -13.30 2.08
N HIS A 129 -6.43 -12.95 2.55
CA HIS A 129 -6.86 -13.27 3.92
C HIS A 129 -6.81 -14.77 4.19
N PHE A 130 -7.10 -15.62 3.20
CA PHE A 130 -6.99 -17.08 3.33
C PHE A 130 -5.57 -17.53 3.73
N PHE A 131 -4.55 -16.94 3.11
CA PHE A 131 -3.14 -17.23 3.37
C PHE A 131 -2.70 -16.64 4.72
N PHE A 132 -3.00 -15.37 4.99
CA PHE A 132 -2.60 -14.74 6.25
C PHE A 132 -3.34 -15.31 7.47
N LYS A 133 -4.58 -15.79 7.29
CA LYS A 133 -5.32 -16.53 8.30
C LYS A 133 -4.66 -17.86 8.63
N MET A 134 -4.19 -18.59 7.63
CA MET A 134 -3.40 -19.82 7.83
C MET A 134 -2.11 -19.51 8.62
N ILE A 135 -1.36 -18.47 8.25
CA ILE A 135 -0.16 -18.05 9.01
C ILE A 135 -0.53 -17.70 10.46
N TYR A 136 -1.59 -16.91 10.65
CA TYR A 136 -2.05 -16.49 11.98
C TYR A 136 -2.40 -17.67 12.89
N HIS A 137 -3.22 -18.62 12.42
CA HIS A 137 -3.61 -19.77 13.24
C HIS A 137 -2.44 -20.68 13.57
N ASN A 138 -1.50 -20.88 12.64
CA ASN A 138 -0.29 -21.66 12.91
C ASN A 138 0.67 -20.94 13.87
N LEU A 139 0.68 -19.61 13.88
CA LEU A 139 1.49 -18.83 14.81
C LEU A 139 0.91 -18.79 16.23
N PHE A 140 -0.37 -18.46 16.36
CA PHE A 140 -1.00 -18.09 17.63
C PHE A 140 -2.03 -19.12 18.15
N GLY A 141 -2.30 -20.18 17.39
CA GLY A 141 -3.21 -21.26 17.73
C GLY A 141 -4.51 -21.26 16.92
N GLU A 142 -5.02 -22.46 16.60
CA GLU A 142 -6.24 -22.65 15.79
C GLU A 142 -7.49 -22.08 16.46
N ASN A 143 -7.52 -22.03 17.79
CA ASN A 143 -8.65 -21.51 18.57
C ASN A 143 -8.73 -19.98 18.58
N LYS A 144 -7.67 -19.28 18.13
CA LYS A 144 -7.67 -17.81 18.05
C LYS A 144 -8.44 -17.37 16.83
N ILE A 145 -9.32 -16.38 16.98
CA ILE A 145 -10.06 -15.80 15.85
C ILE A 145 -9.14 -14.78 15.17
N LEU A 146 -9.21 -14.70 13.85
CA LEU A 146 -8.69 -13.58 13.08
C LEU A 146 -9.87 -12.93 12.37
N VAL A 147 -10.22 -11.73 12.79
CA VAL A 147 -11.28 -10.95 12.15
C VAL A 147 -10.87 -10.54 10.72
N GLN A 148 -11.85 -10.27 9.85
CA GLN A 148 -11.60 -9.92 8.44
C GLN A 148 -10.82 -8.60 8.29
N LYS A 149 -10.98 -7.68 9.24
CA LYS A 149 -10.27 -6.39 9.31
C LYS A 149 -9.59 -6.26 10.68
N PRO A 150 -8.43 -6.91 10.87
CA PRO A 150 -7.73 -6.84 12.14
C PRO A 150 -7.13 -5.45 12.34
N LYS A 151 -6.81 -5.14 13.61
CA LYS A 151 -6.13 -3.87 13.94
C LYS A 151 -4.90 -3.71 13.07
N PRO A 152 -4.61 -2.48 12.60
CA PRO A 152 -3.50 -2.28 11.71
C PRO A 152 -2.17 -2.84 12.29
N ARG A 153 -1.92 -2.70 13.61
CA ARG A 153 -0.73 -3.27 14.29
C ARG A 153 -0.58 -4.79 14.09
N LEU A 154 -1.68 -5.54 14.10
CA LEU A 154 -1.67 -6.99 13.88
C LEU A 154 -1.39 -7.31 12.40
N ILE A 155 -1.96 -6.53 11.46
CA ILE A 155 -1.64 -6.63 10.03
C ILE A 155 -0.12 -6.47 9.84
N ASP A 156 0.47 -5.39 10.36
CA ASP A 156 1.91 -5.17 10.21
C ASP A 156 2.74 -6.30 10.82
N LEU A 157 2.39 -6.80 12.01
CA LEU A 157 3.11 -7.89 12.63
C LEU A 157 3.14 -9.13 11.72
N ILE A 158 1.98 -9.58 11.24
CA ILE A 158 1.87 -10.77 10.39
C ILE A 158 2.60 -10.56 9.05
N LEU A 159 2.48 -9.38 8.44
CA LEU A 159 3.17 -9.06 7.19
C LEU A 159 4.70 -9.08 7.36
N ASN A 160 5.22 -8.51 8.45
CA ASN A 160 6.67 -8.50 8.71
C ASN A 160 7.19 -9.90 9.04
N LEU A 161 6.50 -10.66 9.89
CA LEU A 161 6.89 -12.05 10.20
C LEU A 161 6.89 -12.92 8.95
N THR A 162 5.87 -12.75 8.09
CA THR A 162 5.83 -13.42 6.77
C THR A 162 6.99 -13.03 5.88
N PHE A 163 7.32 -11.74 5.80
CA PHE A 163 8.41 -11.26 4.96
C PHE A 163 9.77 -11.83 5.41
N TYR A 164 10.08 -11.77 6.70
CA TYR A 164 11.34 -12.29 7.23
C TYR A 164 11.38 -13.82 7.20
N GLY A 165 10.25 -14.49 7.48
CA GLY A 165 10.13 -15.93 7.33
C GLY A 165 10.38 -16.40 5.89
N TRP A 166 9.81 -15.70 4.89
CA TRP A 166 10.09 -15.98 3.48
C TRP A 166 11.56 -15.76 3.14
N LYS A 167 12.13 -14.63 3.57
CA LYS A 167 13.54 -14.29 3.31
C LYS A 167 14.52 -15.37 3.79
N ASN A 168 14.18 -16.08 4.87
CA ASN A 168 15.00 -17.14 5.42
C ASN A 168 15.05 -18.39 4.54
N ILE A 169 14.06 -18.62 3.66
CA ILE A 169 13.92 -19.87 2.89
C ILE A 169 13.80 -19.65 1.37
N CYS A 170 13.65 -18.42 0.89
CA CYS A 170 13.30 -18.11 -0.50
C CYS A 170 14.24 -18.78 -1.52
N ASN A 171 15.55 -18.76 -1.26
CA ASN A 171 16.54 -19.38 -2.15
C ASN A 171 16.33 -20.89 -2.28
N LEU A 172 15.95 -21.59 -1.20
CA LEU A 172 15.68 -23.04 -1.24
C LEU A 172 14.47 -23.32 -2.13
N ILE A 173 13.39 -22.57 -1.94
CA ILE A 173 12.15 -22.74 -2.67
C ILE A 173 12.34 -22.41 -4.15
N ILE A 174 12.92 -21.25 -4.49
CA ILE A 174 13.14 -20.82 -5.88
C ILE A 174 14.04 -21.82 -6.62
N ASN A 175 15.09 -22.33 -5.97
CA ASN A 175 15.98 -23.31 -6.59
C ASN A 175 15.30 -24.66 -6.86
N ARG A 176 14.36 -25.08 -6.00
CA ARG A 176 13.62 -26.34 -6.18
C ARG A 176 12.55 -26.23 -7.26
N PHE A 177 11.75 -25.17 -7.22
CA PHE A 177 10.65 -24.97 -8.16
C PHE A 177 11.12 -24.44 -9.53
N LYS A 178 12.32 -23.86 -9.62
CA LYS A 178 12.92 -23.35 -10.87
C LYS A 178 11.90 -22.52 -11.68
N ASN A 179 11.58 -22.98 -12.88
CA ASN A 179 10.71 -22.32 -13.86
C ASN A 179 9.35 -23.01 -14.01
N ILE A 180 8.86 -23.66 -12.95
CA ILE A 180 7.51 -24.25 -12.94
C ILE A 180 6.46 -23.15 -13.11
N LYS A 181 5.41 -23.45 -13.88
CA LYS A 181 4.27 -22.54 -14.15
C LYS A 181 3.02 -22.85 -13.32
N ASP A 182 3.16 -23.68 -12.29
CA ASP A 182 2.08 -24.02 -11.37
C ASP A 182 1.43 -22.76 -10.75
N ILE A 183 0.11 -22.72 -10.76
CA ILE A 183 -0.66 -21.54 -10.36
C ILE A 183 -0.45 -21.20 -8.88
N GLU A 184 -0.49 -22.19 -7.99
CA GLU A 184 -0.34 -21.95 -6.54
C GLU A 184 1.08 -21.45 -6.22
N TYR A 185 2.09 -22.05 -6.85
CA TYR A 185 3.47 -21.57 -6.76
C TYR A 185 3.59 -20.11 -7.23
N LEU A 186 3.07 -19.78 -8.41
CA LEU A 186 3.17 -18.42 -8.96
C LEU A 186 2.40 -17.38 -8.14
N ILE A 187 1.24 -17.75 -7.55
CA ILE A 187 0.50 -16.92 -6.60
C ILE A 187 1.40 -16.55 -5.42
N LEU A 188 2.06 -17.56 -4.80
CA LEU A 188 2.89 -17.33 -3.63
C LEU A 188 4.18 -16.58 -3.94
N ILE A 189 4.82 -16.85 -5.08
CA ILE A 189 6.03 -16.11 -5.48
C ILE A 189 5.70 -14.64 -5.73
N ASP A 190 4.61 -14.35 -6.44
CA ASP A 190 4.21 -12.95 -6.64
C ASP A 190 3.81 -12.27 -5.32
N LEU A 191 3.19 -13.00 -4.38
CA LEU A 191 2.87 -12.46 -3.06
C LEU A 191 4.14 -12.19 -2.24
N LEU A 192 4.98 -13.19 -2.04
CA LEU A 192 6.07 -13.19 -1.07
C LEU A 192 7.32 -12.49 -1.58
N ASP A 193 7.66 -12.64 -2.87
CA ASP A 193 8.90 -12.12 -3.46
C ASP A 193 8.72 -10.77 -4.14
N ASN A 194 7.49 -10.43 -4.55
CA ASN A 194 7.20 -9.18 -5.26
C ASN A 194 6.30 -8.21 -4.46
N SER A 195 5.09 -8.64 -4.09
CA SER A 195 4.07 -7.74 -3.54
C SER A 195 4.36 -7.34 -2.09
N LEU A 196 4.67 -8.31 -1.23
CA LEU A 196 4.94 -8.12 0.19
C LEU A 196 6.14 -7.19 0.46
N PRO A 197 7.34 -7.40 -0.13
CA PRO A 197 8.45 -6.47 0.05
C PRO A 197 8.10 -5.05 -0.41
N LEU A 198 7.40 -4.92 -1.54
CA LEU A 198 7.03 -3.62 -2.09
C LEU A 198 6.17 -2.80 -1.11
N ILE A 199 5.11 -3.39 -0.54
CA ILE A 199 4.20 -2.69 0.38
C ILE A 199 4.83 -2.37 1.75
N LEU A 200 5.83 -3.16 2.16
CA LEU A 200 6.57 -2.93 3.39
C LEU A 200 7.61 -1.81 3.21
N GLU A 201 8.26 -1.76 2.05
CA GLU A 201 9.37 -0.85 1.78
C GLU A 201 8.98 0.51 1.19
N ILE A 202 7.88 0.61 0.43
CA ILE A 202 7.50 1.81 -0.34
C ILE A 202 7.54 3.09 0.49
N TYR A 203 6.93 3.08 1.67
CA TYR A 203 6.97 4.21 2.58
C TYR A 203 8.19 4.11 3.51
N ALA A 204 8.40 2.93 4.10
CA ALA A 204 9.35 2.76 5.18
C ALA A 204 10.81 3.03 4.79
N LYS A 205 11.20 2.63 3.58
CA LYS A 205 12.56 2.73 3.04
C LYS A 205 12.65 3.67 1.84
N LEU A 206 11.74 3.55 0.86
CA LEU A 206 11.90 4.32 -0.39
C LEU A 206 11.55 5.80 -0.18
N PHE A 207 10.35 6.08 0.34
CA PHE A 207 9.91 7.44 0.61
C PHE A 207 10.70 8.09 1.75
N ARG A 208 10.72 7.45 2.93
CA ARG A 208 11.31 8.02 4.15
C ARG A 208 12.84 8.10 4.17
N CYS A 209 13.56 7.48 3.23
CA CYS A 209 15.00 7.73 3.10
C CYS A 209 15.29 8.78 2.02
N GLY A 210 14.25 9.35 1.40
CA GLY A 210 14.40 10.27 0.28
C GLY A 210 14.94 9.62 -0.99
N PHE A 211 14.81 8.30 -1.16
CA PHE A 211 15.27 7.61 -2.35
C PHE A 211 14.29 7.81 -3.51
N TYR A 212 14.36 8.99 -4.14
CA TYR A 212 13.41 9.43 -5.16
C TYR A 212 13.23 8.45 -6.32
N LYS A 213 14.33 7.97 -6.92
CA LYS A 213 14.26 7.05 -8.07
C LYS A 213 13.54 5.75 -7.69
N GLY A 214 13.94 5.13 -6.57
CA GLY A 214 13.29 3.92 -6.08
C GLY A 214 11.84 4.15 -5.69
N TYR A 215 11.50 5.28 -5.07
CA TYR A 215 10.12 5.61 -4.75
C TYR A 215 9.25 5.76 -6.00
N LEU A 216 9.75 6.44 -7.04
CA LEU A 216 9.03 6.60 -8.31
C LEU A 216 8.75 5.24 -8.98
N GLU A 217 9.77 4.39 -9.08
CA GLU A 217 9.64 3.01 -9.56
C GLU A 217 8.67 2.20 -8.69
N GLY A 218 8.74 2.37 -7.38
CA GLY A 218 7.84 1.77 -6.39
C GLY A 218 6.38 2.19 -6.60
N ILE A 219 6.10 3.46 -6.89
CA ILE A 219 4.73 3.93 -7.18
C ILE A 219 4.19 3.32 -8.49
N VAL A 220 5.03 3.12 -9.50
CA VAL A 220 4.61 2.38 -10.71
C VAL A 220 4.21 0.95 -10.35
N ARG A 221 5.03 0.25 -9.57
CA ARG A 221 4.71 -1.13 -9.13
C ARG A 221 3.48 -1.19 -8.22
N ILE A 222 3.32 -0.23 -7.31
CA ILE A 222 2.14 -0.12 -6.45
C ILE A 222 0.89 0.16 -7.27
N TRP A 223 0.98 0.98 -8.32
CA TRP A 223 -0.13 1.19 -9.23
C TRP A 223 -0.54 -0.11 -9.92
N VAL A 224 0.42 -0.90 -10.44
CA VAL A 224 0.15 -2.23 -11.01
C VAL A 224 -0.54 -3.13 -9.98
N LEU A 225 -0.04 -3.14 -8.74
CA LEU A 225 -0.65 -3.91 -7.65
C LEU A 225 -2.09 -3.45 -7.39
N PHE A 226 -2.36 -2.16 -7.25
CA PHE A 226 -3.71 -1.63 -7.05
C PHE A 226 -4.63 -1.90 -8.24
N GLN A 227 -4.11 -1.88 -9.46
CA GLN A 227 -4.87 -2.24 -10.65
C GLN A 227 -5.27 -3.72 -10.62
N ARG A 228 -4.34 -4.62 -10.26
CA ARG A 228 -4.59 -6.05 -10.13
C ARG A 228 -5.58 -6.38 -9.02
N LEU A 229 -5.34 -5.83 -7.82
CA LEU A 229 -6.18 -6.04 -6.64
C LEU A 229 -7.49 -5.25 -6.71
N GLN A 230 -7.72 -4.50 -7.80
CA GLN A 230 -8.91 -3.70 -8.05
C GLN A 230 -9.19 -2.69 -6.93
N ARG A 231 -8.15 -2.10 -6.32
CA ARG A 231 -8.30 -1.08 -5.28
C ARG A 231 -8.84 0.21 -5.91
N HIS A 232 -10.14 0.42 -5.72
CA HIS A 232 -10.82 1.61 -6.21
C HIS A 232 -10.15 2.89 -5.71
N ASN A 233 -10.20 3.94 -6.52
CA ASN A 233 -9.56 5.26 -6.32
C ASN A 233 -8.02 5.23 -6.35
N TYR A 234 -7.35 4.30 -5.68
CA TYR A 234 -5.89 4.23 -5.65
C TYR A 234 -5.27 3.72 -6.95
N ASN A 235 -6.03 2.94 -7.73
CA ASN A 235 -5.69 2.62 -9.12
C ASN A 235 -5.68 3.86 -10.05
N LYS A 236 -6.20 4.99 -9.58
CA LYS A 236 -6.18 6.30 -10.26
C LYS A 236 -5.24 7.29 -9.57
N ALA A 237 -5.24 7.38 -8.24
CA ALA A 237 -4.41 8.33 -7.49
C ALA A 237 -2.92 8.16 -7.79
N SER A 238 -2.45 6.92 -7.91
CA SER A 238 -1.05 6.64 -8.28
C SER A 238 -0.72 7.14 -9.69
N LEU A 239 -1.64 6.99 -10.65
CA LEU A 239 -1.48 7.50 -12.03
C LEU A 239 -1.45 9.02 -12.07
N ILE A 240 -2.28 9.68 -11.26
CA ILE A 240 -2.29 11.15 -11.14
C ILE A 240 -0.90 11.64 -10.71
N PHE A 241 -0.34 11.06 -9.64
CA PHE A 241 0.99 11.43 -9.16
C PHE A 241 2.08 11.19 -10.23
N LEU A 242 2.06 10.01 -10.88
CA LEU A 242 3.00 9.70 -11.96
C LEU A 242 2.88 10.68 -13.13
N SER A 243 1.64 11.03 -13.52
CA SER A 243 1.37 11.99 -14.58
C SER A 243 1.96 13.37 -14.26
N ASP A 244 1.74 13.87 -13.04
CA ASP A 244 2.29 15.17 -12.62
C ASP A 244 3.83 15.15 -12.62
N VAL A 245 4.44 14.10 -12.06
CA VAL A 245 5.91 13.96 -12.02
C VAL A 245 6.50 13.89 -13.44
N PHE A 246 5.91 13.12 -14.34
CA PHE A 246 6.38 13.03 -15.72
C PHE A 246 6.18 14.35 -16.47
N TYR A 247 5.06 15.03 -16.27
CA TYR A 247 4.82 16.35 -16.84
C TYR A 247 5.88 17.37 -16.36
N TRP A 248 6.14 17.44 -15.06
CA TRP A 248 7.16 18.34 -14.50
C TRP A 248 8.57 17.98 -14.98
N THR A 249 8.86 16.70 -15.16
CA THR A 249 10.15 16.23 -15.69
C THR A 249 10.36 16.67 -17.13
N ILE A 250 9.37 16.45 -18.00
CA ILE A 250 9.43 16.82 -19.42
C ILE A 250 9.58 18.34 -19.58
N ASN A 251 8.86 19.12 -18.77
CA ASN A 251 8.88 20.58 -18.81
C ASN A 251 10.01 21.22 -17.98
N LYS A 252 10.88 20.41 -17.35
CA LYS A 252 11.96 20.88 -16.47
C LYS A 252 11.48 21.86 -15.38
N HIS A 253 10.30 21.58 -14.82
CA HIS A 253 9.70 22.43 -13.79
C HIS A 253 10.50 22.32 -12.48
N PRO A 254 10.83 23.43 -11.77
CA PRO A 254 11.70 23.42 -10.57
C PRO A 254 11.27 22.48 -9.44
N ILE A 255 9.96 22.18 -9.34
CA ILE A 255 9.43 21.23 -8.36
C ILE A 255 10.07 19.84 -8.47
N ILE A 256 10.59 19.45 -9.64
CA ILE A 256 11.25 18.16 -9.81
C ILE A 256 12.52 18.04 -8.98
N ASP A 257 13.27 19.14 -8.83
CA ASP A 257 14.49 19.17 -8.03
C ASP A 257 14.15 19.18 -6.54
N ILE A 258 13.04 19.83 -6.15
CA ILE A 258 12.50 19.74 -4.80
C ILE A 258 12.11 18.30 -4.48
N LEU A 259 11.41 17.60 -5.37
CA LEU A 259 11.02 16.20 -5.15
C LEU A 259 12.24 15.27 -5.08
N LYS A 260 13.25 15.47 -5.93
CA LYS A 260 14.47 14.66 -5.92
C LYS A 260 15.27 14.82 -4.64
N ASN A 261 15.39 16.05 -4.16
CA ASN A 261 16.28 16.39 -3.03
C ASN A 261 15.57 16.34 -1.68
N ASN A 262 14.24 16.51 -1.66
CA ASN A 262 13.46 16.72 -0.44
C ASN A 262 12.15 15.90 -0.40
N LEU A 263 12.11 14.73 -1.07
CA LEU A 263 10.93 13.85 -1.08
C LEU A 263 10.27 13.66 0.30
N PRO A 264 11.01 13.42 1.40
CA PRO A 264 10.41 13.17 2.71
C PRO A 264 9.64 14.36 3.32
N ILE A 265 9.80 15.58 2.80
CA ILE A 265 9.04 16.75 3.29
C ILE A 265 7.55 16.61 2.97
N PHE A 266 7.19 15.88 1.93
CA PHE A 266 5.81 15.64 1.49
C PHE A 266 5.08 14.56 2.32
N ASN A 267 5.45 14.41 3.59
CA ASN A 267 4.97 13.36 4.48
C ASN A 267 3.66 13.76 5.18
N ASP A 268 2.68 12.87 5.19
CA ASP A 268 1.39 13.01 5.87
C ASP A 268 1.34 12.37 7.27
N TYR A 269 2.39 11.67 7.69
CA TYR A 269 2.47 10.97 8.97
C TYR A 269 2.14 11.82 10.20
N PHE A 270 2.62 13.08 10.23
CA PHE A 270 2.33 14.00 11.33
C PHE A 270 0.82 14.20 11.51
N VAL A 271 0.10 14.41 10.41
CA VAL A 271 -1.32 14.69 10.47
C VAL A 271 -2.11 13.47 10.89
N GLU A 272 -1.72 12.28 10.44
CA GLU A 272 -2.37 11.04 10.88
C GLU A 272 -2.13 10.74 12.36
N ASN A 273 -0.92 10.99 12.85
CA ASN A 273 -0.63 10.89 14.28
C ASN A 273 -1.42 11.92 15.09
N PHE A 274 -1.49 13.18 14.64
CA PHE A 274 -2.25 14.23 15.30
C PHE A 274 -3.73 13.86 15.38
N HIS A 275 -4.32 13.38 14.28
CA HIS A 275 -5.71 12.94 14.28
C HIS A 275 -5.95 11.71 15.16
N SER A 276 -5.02 10.74 15.19
CA SER A 276 -5.13 9.57 16.06
C SER A 276 -5.08 9.97 17.53
N SER A 277 -4.22 10.93 17.86
CA SER A 277 -4.08 11.53 19.18
C SER A 277 -5.36 12.21 19.62
N LEU A 278 -5.94 13.03 18.74
CA LEU A 278 -7.19 13.73 19.00
C LEU A 278 -8.32 12.74 19.26
N ARG A 279 -8.47 11.72 18.39
CA ARG A 279 -9.48 10.67 18.56
C ARG A 279 -9.36 9.96 19.90
N TYR A 280 -8.15 9.62 20.33
CA TYR A 280 -7.94 8.96 21.61
C TYR A 280 -8.39 9.80 22.81
N GLN A 281 -8.34 11.13 22.68
CA GLN A 281 -8.67 12.07 23.75
C GLN A 281 -10.09 12.67 23.64
N THR A 282 -10.87 12.25 22.65
CA THR A 282 -12.23 12.75 22.40
C THR A 282 -13.21 11.60 22.23
N ALA A 283 -14.42 11.74 22.78
CA ALA A 283 -15.55 10.85 22.57
C ALA A 283 -16.52 11.44 21.54
N GLU A 284 -17.41 10.60 20.99
CA GLU A 284 -18.45 11.04 20.05
C GLU A 284 -19.41 12.07 20.66
N SER A 285 -19.55 12.08 21.99
CA SER A 285 -20.34 13.06 22.73
C SER A 285 -19.67 14.44 22.85
N ASN A 286 -18.41 14.60 22.44
CA ASN A 286 -17.75 15.89 22.51
C ASN A 286 -18.31 16.88 21.49
N THR A 287 -18.58 18.10 21.96
CA THR A 287 -18.97 19.21 21.10
C THR A 287 -17.81 19.68 20.23
N GLU A 288 -18.12 20.32 19.10
CA GLU A 288 -17.12 20.90 18.19
C GLU A 288 -16.10 21.80 18.93
N LYS A 289 -16.56 22.66 19.84
CA LYS A 289 -15.68 23.54 20.64
C LYS A 289 -14.72 22.74 21.52
N GLN A 290 -15.19 21.65 22.12
CA GLN A 290 -14.33 20.78 22.94
C GLN A 290 -13.28 20.08 22.09
N ILE A 291 -13.65 19.60 20.90
CA ILE A 291 -12.70 18.97 19.97
C ILE A 291 -11.64 19.99 19.52
N ILE A 292 -12.04 21.20 19.15
CA ILE A 292 -11.11 22.29 18.77
C ILE A 292 -10.18 22.65 19.94
N GLN A 293 -10.70 22.75 21.16
CA GLN A 293 -9.88 23.02 22.34
C GLN A 293 -8.87 21.90 22.58
N LYS A 294 -9.27 20.64 22.46
CA LYS A 294 -8.36 19.49 22.56
C LYS A 294 -7.28 19.49 21.48
N ALA A 295 -7.64 19.82 20.23
CA ALA A 295 -6.67 19.96 19.16
C ALA A 295 -5.61 21.04 19.47
N LYS A 296 -6.03 22.18 20.04
CA LYS A 296 -5.10 23.25 20.47
C LYS A 296 -4.19 22.82 21.61
N ILE A 297 -4.72 22.08 22.59
CA ILE A 297 -3.93 21.53 23.70
C ILE A 297 -2.86 20.57 23.16
N ILE A 298 -3.25 19.63 22.30
CA ILE A 298 -2.33 18.69 21.64
C ILE A 298 -1.23 19.44 20.86
N ASP A 299 -1.60 20.51 20.14
CA ASP A 299 -0.63 21.31 19.40
C ASP A 299 0.36 22.04 20.32
N ILE A 300 -0.08 22.58 21.45
CA ILE A 300 0.80 23.25 22.43
C ILE A 300 1.75 22.25 23.10
N GLU A 301 1.23 21.10 23.50
CA GLU A 301 1.95 20.08 24.24
C GLU A 301 2.85 19.21 23.34
N ARG A 302 2.77 19.35 22.01
CA ARG A 302 3.50 18.50 21.02
C ARG A 302 5.01 18.39 21.22
N ASN A 303 5.62 19.37 21.88
CA ASN A 303 7.05 19.43 22.16
C ASN A 303 7.43 18.98 23.58
N ASP A 304 6.45 18.78 24.46
CA ASP A 304 6.64 18.30 25.82
C ASP A 304 6.99 16.81 25.81
N GLU A 305 8.03 16.43 26.58
CA GLU A 305 8.47 15.04 26.70
C GLU A 305 7.43 14.16 27.41
N GLU A 306 6.67 14.70 28.36
CA GLU A 306 5.61 13.98 29.07
C GLU A 306 4.42 13.71 28.14
N PHE A 307 4.03 14.72 27.35
CA PHE A 307 3.05 14.56 26.27
C PHE A 307 3.52 13.53 25.23
N LYS A 308 4.75 13.65 24.69
CA LYS A 308 5.33 12.65 23.78
C LYS A 308 5.34 11.25 24.39
N SER A 309 5.62 11.11 25.68
CA SER A 309 5.63 9.82 26.36
C SER A 309 4.24 9.16 26.40
N ALA A 310 3.16 9.95 26.46
CA ALA A 310 1.79 9.45 26.34
C ALA A 310 1.47 8.92 24.93
N PHE A 311 2.12 9.43 23.86
CA PHE A 311 2.01 8.92 22.48
C PHE A 311 2.96 7.78 22.15
N ILE A 312 4.07 7.68 22.88
CA ILE A 312 4.95 6.51 22.83
C ILE A 312 4.27 5.30 23.49
N ASN A 313 3.23 5.53 24.30
CA ASN A 313 2.38 4.60 25.03
C ASN A 313 3.13 3.37 25.56
N THR A 314 3.21 3.30 26.89
CA THR A 314 3.84 2.25 27.70
C THR A 314 3.24 0.83 27.48
N ARG A 315 2.20 0.67 26.66
CA ARG A 315 1.75 -0.61 26.07
C ARG A 315 2.48 -1.02 24.78
N ASN A 316 3.56 -0.32 24.43
CA ASN A 316 4.56 -0.82 23.51
C ASN A 316 5.42 -1.85 24.22
N THR A 317 4.84 -3.03 24.42
CA THR A 317 5.60 -4.26 24.60
C THR A 317 6.56 -4.38 23.42
N LYS A 318 7.83 -4.00 23.65
CA LYS A 318 8.93 -4.37 22.77
C LYS A 318 8.98 -5.89 22.78
N ILE A 319 8.37 -6.51 21.77
CA ILE A 319 8.61 -7.93 21.49
C ILE A 319 10.12 -8.07 21.42
N SER A 320 10.69 -8.92 22.27
CA SER A 320 12.14 -9.07 22.31
C SER A 320 12.62 -9.51 20.93
N LYS A 321 13.79 -9.02 20.52
CA LYS A 321 14.38 -9.40 19.22
C LYS A 321 14.51 -10.92 19.10
N VAL A 322 14.83 -11.60 20.20
CA VAL A 322 14.91 -13.07 20.29
C VAL A 322 13.56 -13.71 19.92
N LYS A 323 12.47 -13.22 20.50
CA LYS A 323 11.12 -13.72 20.23
C LYS A 323 10.67 -13.43 18.79
N LEU A 324 11.01 -12.28 18.24
CA LEU A 324 10.75 -11.99 16.82
C LEU A 324 11.48 -12.98 15.92
N ILE A 325 12.77 -13.23 16.14
CA ILE A 325 13.55 -14.20 15.35
C ILE A 325 12.95 -15.61 15.45
N SER A 326 12.53 -16.03 16.63
CA SER A 326 11.85 -17.32 16.81
C SER A 326 10.53 -17.39 16.04
N LEU A 327 9.69 -16.36 16.10
CA LEU A 327 8.46 -16.28 15.30
C LEU A 327 8.73 -16.28 13.79
N GLU A 328 9.78 -15.59 13.34
CA GLU A 328 10.21 -15.60 11.93
C GLU A 328 10.62 -17.01 11.47
N LYS A 329 11.33 -17.77 12.31
CA LYS A 329 11.64 -19.18 12.05
C LYS A 329 10.39 -20.06 12.04
N LYS A 330 9.44 -19.82 12.94
CA LYS A 330 8.14 -20.51 12.94
C LYS A 330 7.37 -20.25 11.64
N VAL A 331 7.34 -19.00 11.15
CA VAL A 331 6.75 -18.71 9.82
C VAL A 331 7.50 -19.42 8.70
N SER A 332 8.83 -19.46 8.77
CA SER A 332 9.64 -20.19 7.79
C SER A 332 9.24 -21.67 7.71
N LEU A 333 9.04 -22.33 8.85
CA LEU A 333 8.56 -23.71 8.92
C LEU A 333 7.17 -23.88 8.30
N ILE A 334 6.23 -22.97 8.59
CA ILE A 334 4.88 -22.98 8.01
C ILE A 334 4.95 -22.87 6.48
N LEU A 335 5.79 -21.97 5.97
CA LEU A 335 5.97 -21.79 4.53
C LEU A 335 6.61 -23.01 3.87
N LEU A 336 7.63 -23.63 4.48
CA LEU A 336 8.24 -24.87 3.97
C LEU A 336 7.21 -25.99 3.85
N SER A 337 6.34 -26.15 4.86
CA SER A 337 5.24 -27.13 4.82
C SER A 337 4.27 -26.85 3.67
N LEU A 338 3.86 -25.59 3.50
CA LEU A 338 2.95 -25.19 2.42
C LEU A 338 3.56 -25.45 1.03
N PHE A 339 4.84 -25.14 0.84
CA PHE A 339 5.50 -25.43 -0.44
C PHE A 339 5.68 -26.93 -0.69
N ASP A 340 5.81 -27.76 0.34
CA ASP A 340 5.78 -29.21 0.18
C ASP A 340 4.40 -29.70 -0.30
N GLU A 341 3.31 -29.17 0.26
CA GLU A 341 1.95 -29.48 -0.21
C GLU A 341 1.73 -29.04 -1.65
N ILE A 342 2.16 -27.82 -2.01
CA ILE A 342 2.09 -27.30 -3.39
C ILE A 342 2.88 -28.21 -4.34
N TYR A 343 4.07 -28.65 -3.95
CA TYR A 343 4.89 -29.56 -4.76
C TYR A 343 4.13 -30.87 -5.09
N HIS A 344 3.39 -31.42 -4.13
CA HIS A 344 2.58 -32.63 -4.35
C HIS A 344 1.27 -32.37 -5.12
N ASN A 345 0.86 -31.11 -5.23
CA ASN A 345 -0.37 -30.66 -5.89
C ASN A 345 -0.15 -29.94 -7.21
N ILE A 346 1.08 -29.95 -7.76
CA ILE A 346 1.40 -29.35 -9.05
C ILE A 346 0.40 -29.79 -10.12
N GLY A 347 -0.17 -28.81 -10.82
CA GLY A 347 -1.12 -29.02 -11.93
C GLY A 347 -2.51 -29.51 -11.51
N LYS A 348 -2.84 -29.49 -10.21
CA LYS A 348 -4.17 -29.88 -9.70
C LYS A 348 -5.12 -28.71 -9.46
N THR A 349 -4.66 -27.46 -9.61
CA THR A 349 -5.51 -26.27 -9.49
C THR A 349 -6.63 -26.33 -10.52
N LYS A 350 -7.88 -26.15 -10.10
CA LYS A 350 -9.03 -26.16 -11.01
C LYS A 350 -9.48 -24.74 -11.32
N ASN A 351 -9.68 -24.46 -12.60
CA ASN A 351 -10.33 -23.25 -13.07
C ASN A 351 -11.83 -23.53 -13.25
N ASN A 352 -12.67 -22.90 -12.43
CA ASN A 352 -14.10 -23.19 -12.41
C ASN A 352 -14.90 -22.39 -13.45
N ASN A 353 -14.50 -21.14 -13.77
CA ASN A 353 -15.26 -20.23 -14.66
C ASN A 353 -14.42 -19.05 -15.20
N ASN A 354 -13.09 -19.17 -15.32
CA ASN A 354 -12.13 -18.09 -15.63
C ASN A 354 -12.06 -16.91 -14.63
N GLU A 355 -12.95 -16.86 -13.64
CA GLU A 355 -12.96 -15.83 -12.59
C GLU A 355 -12.54 -16.36 -11.22
N THR A 356 -12.66 -17.68 -11.01
CA THR A 356 -12.37 -18.32 -9.72
C THR A 356 -11.56 -19.60 -9.89
N PHE A 357 -10.68 -19.84 -8.92
CA PHE A 357 -9.73 -20.94 -8.90
C PHE A 357 -9.84 -21.71 -7.59
N GLU A 358 -9.83 -23.02 -7.67
CA GLU A 358 -9.79 -23.91 -6.50
C GLU A 358 -8.33 -24.29 -6.23
N LEU A 359 -7.82 -23.95 -5.04
CA LEU A 359 -6.44 -24.19 -4.63
C LEU A 359 -6.35 -25.44 -3.72
N PRO A 360 -5.96 -26.62 -4.26
CA PRO A 360 -5.72 -27.85 -3.50
C PRO A 360 -4.95 -27.68 -2.19
N SER A 361 -3.82 -26.96 -2.18
CA SER A 361 -2.96 -26.84 -0.99
C SER A 361 -3.52 -25.89 0.08
N PHE A 362 -4.70 -25.32 -0.17
CA PHE A 362 -5.43 -24.52 0.81
C PHE A 362 -6.78 -25.18 1.15
N ASN A 363 -6.82 -26.50 1.27
CA ASN A 363 -8.03 -27.27 1.50
C ASN A 363 -9.13 -26.98 0.46
N ASN A 364 -8.73 -26.97 -0.83
CA ASN A 364 -9.61 -26.63 -1.96
C ASN A 364 -10.28 -25.25 -1.82
N LYS A 365 -9.57 -24.27 -1.28
CA LYS A 365 -10.08 -22.91 -1.14
C LYS A 365 -10.39 -22.33 -2.52
N ILE A 366 -11.60 -21.80 -2.69
CA ILE A 366 -11.96 -21.01 -3.86
C ILE A 366 -11.48 -19.57 -3.67
N VAL A 367 -10.68 -19.10 -4.64
CA VAL A 367 -10.12 -17.75 -4.68
C VAL A 367 -10.54 -17.04 -5.97
N ASP A 368 -10.58 -15.71 -5.90
CA ASP A 368 -10.88 -14.82 -7.01
C ASP A 368 -9.62 -14.47 -7.81
N ILE A 369 -9.78 -14.16 -9.10
CA ILE A 369 -8.69 -13.83 -10.03
C ILE A 369 -7.70 -12.76 -9.51
N ARG A 370 -8.11 -11.88 -8.58
CA ARG A 370 -7.24 -10.85 -7.97
C ARG A 370 -6.03 -11.44 -7.23
N VAL A 371 -6.08 -12.70 -6.79
CA VAL A 371 -4.94 -13.34 -6.11
C VAL A 371 -3.89 -13.88 -7.10
N LEU A 372 -4.27 -14.07 -8.37
CA LEU A 372 -3.40 -14.62 -9.39
C LEU A 372 -2.42 -13.58 -9.93
N PRO A 373 -1.29 -14.01 -10.50
CA PRO A 373 -0.41 -13.13 -11.26
C PRO A 373 -1.15 -12.40 -12.39
N LEU A 374 -0.60 -11.26 -12.83
CA LEU A 374 -1.37 -10.35 -13.70
C LEU A 374 -1.75 -10.96 -15.06
N ALA A 375 -1.03 -11.97 -15.57
CA ALA A 375 -1.35 -12.59 -16.85
C ALA A 375 -2.78 -13.15 -16.89
N TRP A 376 -3.30 -13.64 -15.77
CA TRP A 376 -4.68 -14.15 -15.69
C TRP A 376 -5.73 -13.06 -15.85
N SER A 377 -5.39 -11.79 -15.62
CA SER A 377 -6.27 -10.66 -15.93
C SER A 377 -6.24 -10.26 -17.42
N THR A 378 -5.37 -10.86 -18.24
CA THR A 378 -5.24 -10.55 -19.66
C THR A 378 -6.06 -11.50 -20.52
N SER A 379 -6.25 -11.17 -21.80
CA SER A 379 -6.91 -12.06 -22.76
C SER A 379 -6.08 -13.29 -23.14
N ASN A 380 -4.77 -13.26 -22.89
CA ASN A 380 -3.83 -14.31 -23.27
C ASN A 380 -3.27 -14.95 -22.00
N LEU A 381 -3.89 -16.03 -21.57
CA LEU A 381 -3.49 -16.77 -20.38
C LEU A 381 -2.15 -17.49 -20.59
N PRO A 382 -1.29 -17.61 -19.56
CA PRO A 382 -0.13 -18.49 -19.62
C PRO A 382 -0.58 -19.93 -19.82
N ASP A 383 0.15 -20.68 -20.63
CA ASP A 383 -0.14 -22.08 -20.92
C ASP A 383 0.83 -22.99 -20.15
N GLU A 384 0.35 -23.69 -19.13
CA GLU A 384 1.19 -24.53 -18.25
C GLU A 384 1.99 -25.61 -19.00
N GLU A 385 1.52 -26.06 -20.16
CA GLU A 385 2.20 -27.07 -20.99
C GLU A 385 3.25 -26.46 -21.92
N LYS A 386 3.19 -25.14 -22.17
CA LYS A 386 4.15 -24.45 -23.03
C LYS A 386 5.33 -23.87 -22.25
N ILE A 387 6.52 -24.16 -22.78
CA ILE A 387 7.80 -23.60 -22.31
C ILE A 387 7.94 -22.11 -22.64
N CYS A 388 7.26 -21.64 -23.71
CA CYS A 388 7.30 -20.26 -24.17
C CYS A 388 5.91 -19.81 -24.65
N ASP A 389 5.45 -18.67 -24.14
CA ASP A 389 4.15 -18.06 -24.46
C ASP A 389 4.25 -17.00 -25.56
N ALA A 390 5.37 -16.90 -26.29
CA ALA A 390 5.47 -16.00 -27.44
C ALA A 390 4.72 -16.57 -28.66
N GLU A 391 3.83 -15.76 -29.25
CA GLU A 391 3.01 -16.11 -30.43
C GLU A 391 3.79 -16.75 -31.60
N ASN A 392 5.00 -16.26 -31.87
CA ASN A 392 5.83 -16.72 -33.01
C ASN A 392 7.03 -17.56 -32.55
N CYS A 393 6.91 -18.29 -31.45
CA CYS A 393 8.00 -19.12 -30.95
C CYS A 393 8.21 -20.37 -31.83
N ASN A 394 9.29 -20.38 -32.61
CA ASN A 394 9.71 -21.52 -33.44
C ASN A 394 10.83 -22.37 -32.80
N ILE A 395 11.19 -22.07 -31.55
CA ILE A 395 12.29 -22.76 -30.86
C ILE A 395 11.75 -24.03 -30.22
N THR A 396 12.22 -25.19 -30.69
CA THR A 396 11.83 -26.51 -30.19
C THR A 396 12.88 -27.16 -29.28
N ASN A 397 14.13 -26.68 -29.31
CA ASN A 397 15.29 -27.33 -28.67
C ASN A 397 15.92 -26.56 -27.50
N SER A 398 15.23 -25.54 -26.95
CA SER A 398 15.73 -24.84 -25.76
C SER A 398 15.23 -25.52 -24.49
N SER A 399 16.14 -25.81 -23.56
CA SER A 399 15.81 -26.31 -22.22
C SER A 399 15.63 -25.18 -21.19
N SER A 400 15.83 -23.91 -21.57
CA SER A 400 15.80 -22.78 -20.62
C SER A 400 14.76 -21.74 -21.01
N ASN A 401 13.69 -21.68 -20.22
CA ASN A 401 12.74 -20.58 -20.20
C ASN A 401 12.98 -19.65 -19.00
N ILE A 402 12.31 -18.51 -19.00
CA ILE A 402 12.23 -17.59 -17.88
C ILE A 402 10.73 -17.37 -17.65
N VAL A 403 10.27 -17.67 -16.43
CA VAL A 403 8.91 -17.31 -16.01
C VAL A 403 8.95 -15.91 -15.43
N LEU A 404 8.20 -14.99 -16.02
CA LEU A 404 8.06 -13.63 -15.55
C LEU A 404 7.05 -13.57 -14.40
N ILE A 405 7.13 -12.51 -13.59
CA ILE A 405 6.20 -12.26 -12.47
C ILE A 405 4.73 -12.23 -12.92
N CYS A 406 4.45 -11.88 -14.18
CA CYS A 406 3.08 -11.94 -14.69
C CYS A 406 2.56 -13.37 -14.84
N GLY A 407 3.41 -14.40 -14.86
CA GLY A 407 3.08 -15.81 -15.06
C GLY A 407 3.44 -16.33 -16.45
N HIS A 408 3.66 -15.44 -17.43
CA HIS A 408 4.11 -15.84 -18.76
C HIS A 408 5.58 -16.28 -18.73
N SER A 409 5.86 -17.34 -19.48
CA SER A 409 7.16 -17.92 -19.70
C SER A 409 7.67 -17.58 -21.10
N TYR A 410 8.96 -17.34 -21.23
CA TYR A 410 9.59 -17.09 -22.52
C TYR A 410 10.95 -17.76 -22.60
N HIS A 411 11.33 -18.25 -23.78
CA HIS A 411 12.75 -18.47 -24.06
C HIS A 411 13.53 -17.16 -23.91
N LYS A 412 14.79 -17.25 -23.48
CA LYS A 412 15.63 -16.06 -23.29
C LYS A 412 15.79 -15.27 -24.59
N GLU A 413 15.92 -15.97 -25.72
CA GLU A 413 16.01 -15.40 -27.06
C GLU A 413 14.70 -14.71 -27.45
N CYS A 414 13.55 -15.38 -27.25
CA CYS A 414 12.23 -14.81 -27.52
C CYS A 414 12.00 -13.53 -26.71
N LEU A 415 12.35 -13.55 -25.42
CA LEU A 415 12.22 -12.39 -24.54
C LEU A 415 13.14 -11.24 -24.98
N SER A 416 14.35 -11.54 -25.45
CA SER A 416 15.27 -10.54 -26.00
C SER A 416 14.70 -9.89 -27.28
N PHE A 417 14.06 -10.65 -28.16
CA PHE A 417 13.39 -10.09 -29.34
C PHE A 417 12.22 -9.17 -28.97
N LEU A 418 11.58 -9.42 -27.82
CA LEU A 418 10.51 -8.60 -27.27
C LEU A 418 11.02 -7.43 -26.39
N ASN A 419 12.31 -7.10 -26.45
CA ASN A 419 12.96 -6.06 -25.63
C ASN A 419 12.73 -6.26 -24.12
N GLU A 420 12.81 -7.51 -23.66
CA GLU A 420 12.66 -7.91 -22.26
C GLU A 420 11.29 -7.59 -21.65
N LYS A 421 10.25 -7.59 -22.48
CA LYS A 421 8.88 -7.25 -22.07
C LYS A 421 7.89 -8.35 -22.43
N CYS A 422 6.95 -8.59 -21.53
CA CYS A 422 5.73 -9.32 -21.87
C CYS A 422 4.76 -8.36 -22.57
N GLU A 423 4.48 -8.62 -23.85
CA GLU A 423 3.59 -7.78 -24.65
C GLU A 423 2.14 -7.81 -24.13
N TYR A 424 1.66 -8.97 -23.69
CA TYR A 424 0.29 -9.13 -23.14
C TYR A 424 0.09 -8.31 -21.87
N TYR A 425 1.05 -8.38 -20.96
CA TYR A 425 1.10 -7.56 -19.75
C TYR A 425 1.12 -6.07 -20.08
N PHE A 426 1.97 -5.65 -21.02
CA PHE A 426 2.09 -4.24 -21.43
C PHE A 426 0.80 -3.70 -22.05
N ASN A 427 0.17 -4.47 -22.95
CA ASN A 427 -1.07 -4.10 -23.61
C ASN A 427 -2.23 -4.00 -22.62
N TYR A 428 -2.32 -4.93 -21.68
CA TYR A 428 -3.32 -4.89 -20.61
C TYR A 428 -3.18 -3.63 -19.75
N LEU A 429 -1.98 -3.33 -19.26
CA LEU A 429 -1.73 -2.14 -18.46
C LEU A 429 -2.01 -0.86 -19.24
N SER A 430 -1.57 -0.78 -20.50
CA SER A 430 -1.82 0.36 -21.39
C SER A 430 -3.31 0.63 -21.60
N LYS A 431 -4.12 -0.42 -21.77
CA LYS A 431 -5.58 -0.31 -21.85
C LYS A 431 -6.17 0.21 -20.55
N ASN A 432 -5.73 -0.31 -19.41
CA ASN A 432 -6.24 0.12 -18.10
C ASN A 432 -5.86 1.56 -17.74
N ILE A 433 -4.68 2.03 -18.14
CA ILE A 433 -4.32 3.46 -18.02
C ILE A 433 -5.35 4.32 -18.75
N LYS A 434 -5.67 3.99 -20.02
CA LYS A 434 -6.69 4.73 -20.80
C LYS A 434 -8.04 4.72 -20.10
N THR A 435 -8.51 3.56 -19.63
CA THR A 435 -9.78 3.43 -18.91
C THR A 435 -9.82 4.30 -17.64
N ASN A 436 -8.76 4.24 -16.83
CA ASN A 436 -8.67 5.00 -15.59
C ASN A 436 -8.61 6.51 -15.86
N ILE A 437 -7.87 6.96 -16.89
CA ILE A 437 -7.80 8.37 -17.30
C ILE A 437 -9.17 8.87 -17.79
N ILE A 438 -9.87 8.10 -18.62
CA ILE A 438 -11.22 8.48 -19.08
C ILE A 438 -12.16 8.67 -17.88
N SER A 439 -12.11 7.75 -16.91
CA SER A 439 -12.88 7.86 -15.67
C SER A 439 -12.49 9.09 -14.85
N LEU A 440 -11.20 9.41 -14.75
CA LEU A 440 -10.70 10.60 -14.03
C LEU A 440 -11.13 11.91 -14.68
N ASN A 441 -11.03 12.01 -16.01
CA ASN A 441 -11.44 13.19 -16.75
C ASN A 441 -12.94 13.43 -16.57
N LYS A 442 -13.77 12.39 -16.72
CA LYS A 442 -15.22 12.50 -16.48
C LYS A 442 -15.55 13.09 -15.11
N ARG A 443 -14.81 12.71 -14.05
CA ARG A 443 -14.97 13.26 -12.70
C ARG A 443 -14.45 14.71 -12.62
N SER A 444 -13.28 15.00 -13.18
CA SER A 444 -12.62 16.31 -13.07
C SER A 444 -13.33 17.43 -13.81
N PHE A 445 -14.10 17.12 -14.87
CA PHE A 445 -14.85 18.09 -15.67
C PHE A 445 -16.34 18.23 -15.28
N LYS A 446 -16.79 17.53 -14.22
CA LYS A 446 -18.20 17.55 -13.80
C LYS A 446 -18.58 18.91 -13.19
N SER A 447 -19.75 19.46 -13.52
CA SER A 447 -20.22 20.77 -13.02
C SER A 447 -20.53 20.74 -11.52
N LEU A 448 -20.27 21.82 -10.78
CA LEU A 448 -20.60 21.95 -9.34
C LEU A 448 -22.10 21.79 -9.04
N ASN A 449 -22.97 21.97 -10.03
CA ASN A 449 -24.42 21.80 -9.86
C ASN A 449 -24.83 20.33 -9.67
N ASP A 450 -23.99 19.39 -10.09
CA ASP A 450 -24.23 17.95 -10.01
C ASP A 450 -23.73 17.34 -8.68
N ASP A 451 -23.27 18.17 -7.73
CA ASP A 451 -22.71 17.76 -6.42
C ASP A 451 -23.76 17.30 -5.40
N LYS A 452 -25.05 17.26 -5.77
CA LYS A 452 -26.14 16.82 -4.88
C LYS A 452 -26.04 15.35 -4.47
N ILE A 453 -25.20 14.56 -5.13
CA ILE A 453 -24.88 13.19 -4.73
C ILE A 453 -23.42 13.20 -4.34
N ALA A 454 -23.13 13.02 -3.04
CA ALA A 454 -21.81 12.62 -2.61
C ALA A 454 -21.41 11.40 -3.44
N GLU A 455 -20.31 11.48 -4.20
CA GLU A 455 -19.75 10.29 -4.86
C GLU A 455 -19.09 9.41 -3.80
N ILE A 456 -19.88 8.97 -2.81
CA ILE A 456 -19.67 7.74 -2.06
C ILE A 456 -19.85 6.65 -3.11
N THR A 457 -18.75 6.36 -3.83
CA THR A 457 -18.70 5.16 -4.65
C THR A 457 -19.02 4.00 -3.73
N LYS A 458 -20.06 3.23 -4.08
CA LYS A 458 -20.43 1.93 -3.49
C LYS A 458 -19.22 0.99 -3.43
N ASN A 459 -18.33 1.24 -2.48
CA ASN A 459 -17.79 0.24 -1.61
C ASN A 459 -18.37 0.63 -0.27
N ASN A 460 -19.35 -0.12 0.22
CA ASN A 460 -19.63 -0.18 1.66
C ASN A 460 -18.41 -0.86 2.35
N ASN A 461 -17.26 -0.19 2.24
CA ASN A 461 -16.10 -0.27 3.10
C ASN A 461 -15.76 1.19 3.51
N ASP A 462 -16.76 2.09 3.51
CA ASP A 462 -16.73 3.24 4.41
C ASP A 462 -16.58 2.68 5.83
N LEU A 463 -15.33 2.69 6.31
CA LEU A 463 -14.87 3.26 7.59
C LEU A 463 -15.77 3.12 8.84
N ASP A 464 -16.63 2.10 8.92
CA ASP A 464 -17.05 1.52 10.20
C ASP A 464 -16.00 0.49 10.61
N ASP A 465 -14.95 1.03 11.21
CA ASP A 465 -13.82 0.31 11.78
C ASP A 465 -14.07 0.13 13.29
N ASP A 466 -15.09 -0.65 13.64
CA ASP A 466 -15.14 -1.32 14.93
C ASP A 466 -14.06 -2.42 14.91
N TYR A 467 -12.81 -2.01 15.07
CA TYR A 467 -11.71 -2.93 15.36
C TYR A 467 -11.95 -3.53 16.74
N GLU A 468 -12.35 -4.79 16.81
CA GLU A 468 -12.38 -5.49 18.09
C GLU A 468 -10.97 -5.58 18.71
N ASP A 469 -10.94 -5.50 20.04
CA ASP A 469 -9.73 -5.34 20.84
C ASP A 469 -8.97 -6.67 21.00
N GLU A 470 -8.33 -7.15 19.92
CA GLU A 470 -7.33 -8.21 20.04
C GLU A 470 -6.02 -7.63 20.58
N ASN A 471 -5.72 -7.95 21.85
CA ASN A 471 -4.45 -7.61 22.45
C ASN A 471 -3.37 -8.57 21.90
N VAL A 472 -2.50 -8.06 21.03
CA VAL A 472 -1.32 -8.79 20.49
C VAL A 472 -0.47 -9.39 21.61
N GLU A 473 -0.50 -8.83 22.82
CA GLU A 473 0.23 -9.32 23.99
C GLU A 473 -0.25 -10.70 24.44
N THR A 474 -1.56 -10.94 24.50
CA THR A 474 -2.12 -12.24 24.93
C THR A 474 -1.92 -13.34 23.89
N LEU A 475 -1.66 -12.97 22.62
CA LEU A 475 -1.33 -13.92 21.55
C LEU A 475 0.11 -14.44 21.67
N LEU A 476 0.99 -13.69 22.33
CA LEU A 476 2.41 -13.99 22.40
C LEU A 476 2.79 -14.78 23.66
N GLU A 477 1.89 -15.02 24.61
CA GLU A 477 2.21 -15.63 25.92
C GLU A 477 2.46 -17.15 25.88
N GLU A 478 2.16 -17.84 24.78
CA GLU A 478 2.31 -19.29 24.69
C GLU A 478 3.74 -19.73 24.27
N THR A 479 4.24 -20.74 24.98
CA THR A 479 5.62 -21.22 25.07
C THR A 479 6.23 -21.74 23.77
N GLU A 480 7.48 -21.34 23.52
CA GLU A 480 8.33 -21.80 22.43
C GLU A 480 9.15 -23.03 22.86
N GLU A 481 8.70 -24.24 22.50
CA GLU A 481 9.58 -25.42 22.57
C GLU A 481 10.21 -25.70 21.19
N ASN A 482 11.54 -25.64 21.15
CA ASN A 482 12.40 -26.24 20.14
C ASN A 482 12.24 -25.79 18.66
N ILE A 483 11.73 -24.58 18.41
CA ILE A 483 11.57 -24.02 17.05
C ILE A 483 12.91 -23.97 16.30
N ASP A 484 14.00 -23.63 16.99
CA ASP A 484 15.33 -23.54 16.38
C ASP A 484 15.79 -24.87 15.78
N ASN A 485 15.73 -25.97 16.54
CA ASN A 485 16.17 -27.26 16.00
C ASN A 485 15.21 -27.76 14.91
N GLN A 486 13.90 -27.53 15.05
CA GLN A 486 12.93 -27.88 14.00
C GLN A 486 13.24 -27.16 12.69
N TYR A 487 13.51 -25.85 12.77
CA TYR A 487 13.90 -25.03 11.63
C TYR A 487 15.16 -25.57 10.97
N GLU A 488 16.24 -25.81 11.74
CA GLU A 488 17.49 -26.33 11.19
C GLU A 488 17.31 -27.71 10.52
N ILE A 489 16.52 -28.60 11.11
CA ILE A 489 16.24 -29.92 10.52
C ILE A 489 15.51 -29.77 9.19
N GLN A 490 14.41 -29.01 9.16
CA GLN A 490 13.60 -28.84 7.95
C GLN A 490 14.34 -28.08 6.86
N TYR A 491 15.12 -27.06 7.23
CA TYR A 491 15.98 -26.33 6.31
C TYR A 491 17.00 -27.27 5.65
N ASN A 492 17.67 -28.13 6.43
CA ASN A 492 18.63 -29.09 5.90
C ASN A 492 17.98 -30.18 5.05
N ILE A 493 16.75 -30.60 5.35
CA ILE A 493 15.98 -31.52 4.49
C ILE A 493 15.77 -30.87 3.12
N TRP A 494 15.28 -29.63 3.09
CA TRP A 494 15.06 -28.90 1.85
C TRP A 494 16.34 -28.60 1.07
N LEU A 495 17.43 -28.29 1.77
CA LEU A 495 18.74 -28.06 1.16
C LEU A 495 19.28 -29.32 0.46
N ASN A 496 19.05 -30.49 1.05
CA ASN A 496 19.54 -31.78 0.54
C ASN A 496 18.50 -32.56 -0.28
N TYR A 497 17.35 -31.95 -0.59
CA TYR A 497 16.35 -32.60 -1.43
C TYR A 497 16.94 -32.87 -2.81
N ASN A 498 16.96 -34.14 -3.24
CA ASN A 498 17.51 -34.50 -4.54
C ASN A 498 16.71 -33.83 -5.66
N ASN A 499 17.40 -33.09 -6.52
CA ASN A 499 16.86 -32.42 -7.71
C ASN A 499 16.52 -33.44 -8.84
N ASN A 500 15.73 -34.46 -8.53
CA ASN A 500 15.13 -35.32 -9.55
C ASN A 500 13.84 -34.64 -10.04
N MET A 501 14.00 -33.58 -10.81
CA MET A 501 12.98 -33.03 -11.70
C MET A 501 13.48 -33.08 -13.13
#